data_AF-A0A920EL50-F1
#
_entry.id   AF-A0A920EL50-F1
#
_cell.length_a   1.000
_cell.length_b   1.000
_cell.length_c   1.000
_cell.angle_alpha   90.00
_cell.angle_beta   90.00
_cell.angle_gamma   90.00
#
_symmetry.space_group_name_H-M   'P 1'
#
loop_
_entity.id
_entity.type
_entity.pdbx_description
1 polymer ?
#
loop_
_entity_poly.entity_id
_entity_poly.type
_entity_poly.pdbx_seq_one_letter_code
_entity_poly.pdbx_strand_id
1 'polypeptide(L)'
;MKNWRIVKVATTKAQRKLFFKLRSKKTSSNWLSEQETHDIASELNVDSKTVKLMENRLSGTDVAFDPVEEDDNSPSGYLTQNTNPLTILEAQDSEDDNTKKLISALNQIG
;
A
#
# COMPACT_ATOMS: atom_id res chain seq x y z
N MET A 1 8.55 3.78 -19.03
CA MET A 1 8.90 4.05 -17.62
C MET A 1 9.39 2.76 -16.98
N LYS A 2 10.57 2.76 -16.34
CA LYS A 2 11.31 1.52 -15.97
C LYS A 2 10.90 1.03 -14.57
N ASN A 3 10.32 -0.18 -14.45
CA ASN A 3 9.95 -0.85 -13.18
C ASN A 3 11.17 -1.11 -12.27
N TRP A 4 11.65 -0.09 -11.56
CA TRP A 4 12.78 -0.18 -10.63
C TRP A 4 12.37 -0.59 -9.20
N ARG A 5 11.07 -0.53 -8.89
CA ARG A 5 10.50 -0.80 -7.55
C ARG A 5 10.62 -2.27 -7.09
N ILE A 6 10.66 -3.25 -8.00
CA ILE A 6 10.86 -4.66 -7.63
C ILE A 6 12.29 -4.93 -7.11
N VAL A 7 13.30 -4.22 -7.62
CA VAL A 7 14.71 -4.48 -7.32
C VAL A 7 15.14 -3.94 -5.95
N LYS A 8 14.33 -3.06 -5.33
CA LYS A 8 14.71 -2.36 -4.09
C LYS A 8 14.62 -3.20 -2.81
N VAL A 9 13.96 -4.35 -2.84
CA VAL A 9 13.90 -5.27 -1.69
C VAL A 9 15.06 -6.25 -1.82
N ALA A 10 16.23 -5.85 -1.30
CA ALA A 10 17.41 -6.68 -1.05
C ALA A 10 17.69 -7.79 -2.08
N THR A 11 18.20 -7.46 -3.27
CA THR A 11 18.52 -8.49 -4.28
C THR A 11 19.93 -9.06 -4.11
N THR A 12 20.02 -10.34 -3.75
CA THR A 12 21.25 -11.12 -3.93
C THR A 12 21.53 -11.33 -5.43
N LYS A 13 22.77 -11.71 -5.79
CA LYS A 13 23.17 -11.98 -7.19
C LYS A 13 22.26 -13.03 -7.85
N ALA A 14 21.83 -14.04 -7.09
CA ALA A 14 20.92 -15.09 -7.56
C ALA A 14 19.51 -14.57 -7.83
N GLN A 15 18.95 -13.74 -6.94
CA GLN A 15 17.61 -13.14 -7.12
C GLN A 15 17.54 -12.20 -8.32
N ARG A 16 18.59 -11.42 -8.57
CA ARG A 16 18.67 -10.58 -9.77
C ARG A 16 18.67 -11.43 -11.04
N LYS A 17 19.45 -12.51 -11.09
CA LYS A 17 19.49 -13.46 -12.22
C LYS A 17 18.15 -14.16 -12.43
N LEU A 18 17.49 -14.56 -11.34
CA LEU A 18 16.13 -15.14 -11.35
C LEU A 18 15.12 -14.17 -11.97
N PHE A 19 15.11 -12.91 -11.52
CA PHE A 19 14.19 -11.90 -12.04
C PHE A 19 14.35 -11.67 -13.55
N PHE A 20 15.60 -11.62 -14.06
CA PHE A 20 15.83 -11.48 -15.51
C PHE A 20 15.36 -12.69 -16.30
N LYS A 21 15.59 -13.92 -15.81
CA LYS A 21 15.06 -15.14 -16.44
C LYS A 21 13.53 -15.15 -16.48
N LEU A 22 12.90 -14.88 -15.33
CA LEU A 22 11.44 -14.85 -15.19
C LEU A 22 10.82 -13.77 -16.09
N ARG A 23 11.40 -12.56 -16.09
CA ARG A 23 10.92 -11.44 -16.92
C ARG A 23 11.07 -11.72 -18.43
N SER A 24 12.14 -12.38 -18.84
CA SER A 24 12.33 -12.75 -20.25
C SER A 24 11.28 -13.77 -20.71
N LYS A 25 10.86 -14.70 -19.84
CA LYS A 25 9.85 -15.71 -20.16
C LYS A 25 8.41 -15.19 -20.14
N LYS A 26 8.07 -14.21 -19.28
CA LYS A 26 6.70 -13.65 -19.19
C LYS A 26 6.24 -12.86 -20.44
N THR A 27 7.13 -12.52 -21.37
CA THR A 27 6.72 -11.94 -22.68
C THR A 27 5.82 -12.91 -23.46
N SER A 28 6.04 -14.22 -23.28
CA SER A 28 5.07 -15.27 -23.58
C SER A 28 4.21 -15.50 -22.34
N SER A 29 2.92 -15.17 -22.40
CA SER A 29 1.97 -15.15 -21.28
C SER A 29 1.62 -16.55 -20.71
N ASN A 30 2.62 -17.33 -20.31
CA ASN A 30 2.46 -18.65 -19.70
C ASN A 30 3.11 -18.65 -18.31
N TRP A 31 2.38 -19.17 -17.31
CA TRP A 31 2.98 -19.56 -16.03
C TRP A 31 4.07 -20.62 -16.24
N LEU A 32 5.06 -20.65 -15.35
CA LEU A 32 6.10 -21.67 -15.37
C LEU A 32 5.52 -23.04 -15.05
N SER A 33 5.95 -24.06 -15.77
CA SER A 33 5.72 -25.44 -15.35
C SER A 33 6.50 -25.76 -14.07
N GLU A 34 6.07 -26.79 -13.34
CA GLU A 34 6.81 -27.28 -12.17
C GLU A 34 8.23 -27.74 -12.52
N GLN A 35 8.41 -28.32 -13.71
CA GLN A 35 9.75 -28.71 -14.20
C GLN A 35 10.63 -27.48 -14.40
N GLU A 36 10.12 -26.44 -15.07
CA GLU A 36 10.88 -25.21 -15.29
C GLU A 36 11.23 -24.50 -13.97
N THR A 37 10.32 -24.55 -13.01
CA THR A 37 10.55 -24.03 -11.66
C THR A 37 11.71 -24.76 -10.97
N HIS A 38 11.76 -26.09 -11.10
CA HIS A 38 12.82 -26.91 -10.52
C HIS A 38 14.17 -26.67 -11.21
N ASP A 39 14.18 -26.59 -12.54
CA ASP A 39 15.40 -26.32 -13.32
C ASP A 39 15.99 -24.96 -13.00
N ILE A 40 15.16 -23.92 -12.90
CA ILE A 40 15.59 -22.57 -12.55
C ILE A 40 16.07 -22.52 -11.09
N ALA A 41 15.42 -23.24 -10.18
CA ALA A 41 15.84 -23.36 -8.78
C ALA A 41 17.23 -24.00 -8.66
N SER A 42 17.45 -25.10 -9.37
CA SER A 42 18.74 -25.82 -9.41
C SER A 42 19.86 -24.98 -10.03
N GLU A 43 19.62 -24.33 -11.17
CA GLU A 43 20.63 -23.52 -11.86
C GLU A 43 21.07 -22.30 -11.03
N LEU A 44 20.15 -21.72 -10.27
CA LEU A 44 20.41 -20.52 -9.47
C LEU A 44 20.76 -20.83 -8.01
N ASN A 45 20.77 -22.12 -7.64
CA ASN A 45 20.97 -22.61 -6.28
C ASN A 45 20.08 -21.88 -5.27
N VAL A 46 18.79 -21.77 -5.60
CA VAL A 46 17.75 -21.13 -4.79
C VAL A 46 16.61 -22.11 -4.57
N ASP A 47 15.88 -21.93 -3.48
CA ASP A 47 14.73 -22.78 -3.16
C ASP A 47 13.58 -22.57 -4.17
N SER A 48 12.87 -23.65 -4.52
CA SER A 48 11.71 -23.58 -5.44
C SER A 48 10.60 -22.65 -4.92
N LYS A 49 10.45 -22.49 -3.60
CA LYS A 49 9.54 -21.49 -3.00
C LYS A 49 9.96 -20.07 -3.37
N THR A 50 11.26 -19.79 -3.42
CA THR A 50 11.79 -18.49 -3.82
C THR A 50 11.46 -18.20 -5.29
N VAL A 51 11.54 -19.22 -6.16
CA VAL A 51 11.15 -19.10 -7.57
C VAL A 51 9.67 -18.78 -7.70
N LYS A 52 8.78 -19.53 -7.03
CA LYS A 52 7.32 -19.29 -7.03
C LYS A 52 6.95 -17.91 -6.47
N LEU A 53 7.63 -17.46 -5.41
CA LEU A 53 7.39 -16.14 -4.82
C LEU A 53 7.82 -15.00 -5.76
N MET A 54 8.98 -15.16 -6.43
CA MET A 54 9.46 -14.20 -7.43
C MET A 54 8.61 -14.21 -8.70
N GLU A 55 8.07 -15.36 -9.09
CA GLU A 55 7.09 -15.49 -10.17
C GLU A 55 5.79 -14.76 -9.82
N ASN A 56 5.25 -14.97 -8.62
CA ASN A 56 4.03 -14.31 -8.15
C ASN A 56 4.20 -12.77 -8.11
N ARG A 57 5.35 -12.30 -7.61
CA ARG A 57 5.68 -10.86 -7.59
C ARG A 57 5.85 -10.26 -8.99
N LEU A 58 6.27 -11.06 -9.96
CA LEU A 58 6.37 -10.63 -11.36
C LEU A 58 5.03 -10.76 -12.09
N SER A 59 4.20 -11.75 -11.76
CA SER A 59 2.90 -12.03 -12.37
C SER A 59 1.85 -11.03 -11.91
N GLY A 60 1.88 -10.68 -10.62
CA GLY A 60 1.18 -9.54 -10.06
C GLY A 60 1.70 -8.28 -10.75
N THR A 61 0.98 -7.83 -11.78
CA THR A 61 0.95 -6.41 -12.12
C THR A 61 0.83 -5.68 -10.80
N ASP A 62 1.85 -4.88 -10.49
CA ASP A 62 1.87 -3.89 -9.41
C ASP A 62 0.46 -3.29 -9.41
N VAL A 63 -0.40 -3.72 -8.49
CA VAL A 63 -1.68 -3.03 -8.29
C VAL A 63 -1.19 -1.69 -7.81
N ALA A 64 -1.09 -0.76 -8.75
CA ALA A 64 -0.88 0.63 -8.45
C ALA A 64 -2.04 0.96 -7.53
N PHE A 65 -1.78 0.96 -6.22
CA PHE A 65 -2.55 1.75 -5.30
C PHE A 65 -2.13 3.20 -5.56
N ASP A 66 -2.41 3.65 -6.77
CA ASP A 66 -2.46 5.04 -7.13
C ASP A 66 -3.94 5.22 -7.40
N PRO A 67 -4.72 5.77 -6.44
CA PRO A 67 -6.08 6.15 -6.74
C PRO A 67 -6.00 7.13 -7.91
N VAL A 68 -6.34 6.63 -9.10
CA VAL A 68 -6.76 7.49 -10.18
C VAL A 68 -7.97 8.24 -9.66
N GLU A 69 -7.96 9.54 -9.92
CA GLU A 69 -9.05 10.47 -9.63
C GLU A 69 -9.19 10.83 -8.14
N GLU A 70 -8.75 12.05 -7.80
CA GLU A 70 -9.60 13.19 -7.40
C GLU A 70 -11.00 12.90 -6.80
N ASP A 71 -11.18 11.80 -6.06
CA ASP A 71 -12.36 11.55 -5.24
C ASP A 71 -11.95 11.72 -3.78
N ASP A 72 -12.33 12.87 -3.23
CA ASP A 72 -12.13 13.32 -1.85
C ASP A 72 -12.74 12.37 -0.81
N ASN A 73 -13.37 11.28 -1.26
CA ASN A 73 -14.06 10.29 -0.44
C ASN A 73 -13.28 8.97 -0.24
N SER A 74 -12.01 8.89 -0.64
CA SER A 74 -11.17 7.73 -0.32
C SER A 74 -10.83 7.69 1.18
N PRO A 75 -10.76 6.49 1.83
CA PRO A 75 -10.35 6.36 3.24
C PRO A 75 -8.98 6.98 3.55
N SER A 76 -8.13 7.16 2.53
CA SER A 76 -6.84 7.85 2.63
C SER A 76 -6.99 9.37 2.83
N GLY A 77 -8.07 9.99 2.35
CA GLY A 77 -8.39 11.40 2.55
C GLY A 77 -8.71 11.74 4.01
N TYR A 78 -9.20 10.77 4.78
CA TYR A 78 -9.38 10.94 6.23
C TYR A 78 -8.05 11.11 6.99
N LEU A 79 -6.91 10.73 6.39
CA LEU A 79 -5.59 10.83 7.02
C LEU A 79 -4.85 12.13 6.66
N THR A 80 -5.25 12.80 5.58
CA THR A 80 -4.66 14.09 5.16
C THR A 80 -5.29 15.27 5.88
N GLN A 81 -6.54 15.11 6.33
CA GLN A 81 -7.16 15.98 7.31
C GLN A 81 -6.42 15.76 8.63
N ASN A 82 -5.38 16.58 8.88
CA ASN A 82 -4.63 16.68 10.13
C ASN A 82 -5.51 17.25 11.27
N THR A 83 -6.75 16.80 11.33
CA THR A 83 -7.73 17.20 12.32
C THR A 83 -7.61 16.19 13.44
N ASN A 84 -6.84 16.55 14.47
CA ASN A 84 -6.75 15.74 15.67
C ASN A 84 -8.16 15.62 16.26
N PRO A 85 -8.67 14.39 16.50
CA PRO A 85 -10.03 14.19 17.03
C PRO A 85 -10.24 14.91 18.37
N LEU A 86 -9.15 15.16 19.12
CA LEU A 86 -9.18 15.94 20.36
C LEU A 86 -9.62 17.38 20.13
N THR A 87 -9.16 18.02 19.05
CA THR A 87 -9.49 19.43 18.76
C THR A 87 -10.95 19.60 18.35
N ILE A 88 -11.54 18.60 17.69
CA ILE A 88 -12.97 18.60 17.35
C ILE A 88 -13.81 18.51 18.63
N LEU A 89 -13.42 17.61 19.55
CA LEU A 89 -14.14 17.42 20.80
C LEU A 89 -14.04 18.66 21.70
N GLU A 90 -12.85 19.26 21.81
CA GLU A 90 -12.65 20.50 22.57
C GLU A 90 -13.48 21.67 22.03
N ALA A 91 -13.64 21.78 20.70
CA ALA A 91 -14.47 22.82 20.08
C ALA A 91 -15.96 22.63 20.43
N GLN A 92 -16.46 21.39 20.36
CA GLN A 92 -17.85 21.06 20.70
C GLN A 92 -18.16 21.34 22.18
N ASP A 93 -17.29 20.88 23.09
CA ASP A 93 -17.47 21.11 24.54
C ASP A 93 -17.46 22.62 24.86
N SER A 94 -16.58 23.38 24.19
CA SER A 94 -16.50 24.83 24.37
C SER A 94 -17.76 25.56 23.91
N GLU A 95 -18.38 25.14 22.81
CA GLU A 95 -19.65 25.70 22.32
C GLU A 95 -20.79 25.41 23.30
N ASP A 96 -20.91 24.16 23.77
CA ASP A 96 -21.92 23.75 24.75
C ASP A 96 -21.80 24.53 26.06
N ASP A 97 -20.58 24.73 26.56
CA ASP A 97 -20.34 25.50 27.78
C ASP A 97 -20.66 26.98 27.60
N ASN A 98 -20.35 27.55 26.43
CA ASN A 98 -20.67 28.95 26.13
C ASN A 98 -22.19 29.16 26.05
N THR A 99 -22.92 28.26 25.38
CA THR A 99 -24.39 28.36 25.30
C THR A 99 -25.04 28.23 26.68
N LYS A 100 -24.61 27.29 27.52
CA LYS A 100 -25.10 27.14 28.91
C LYS A 100 -24.85 28.40 29.73
N LYS A 101 -23.66 29.00 29.64
CA LYS A 101 -23.33 30.26 30.34
C LYS A 101 -24.20 31.42 29.86
N LEU A 102 -24.43 31.54 28.55
CA LEU A 102 -25.31 32.56 28.00
C LEU A 102 -26.75 32.40 28.49
N ILE A 103 -27.29 31.18 28.47
CA ILE A 103 -28.64 30.88 28.97
C ILE A 103 -28.74 31.19 30.47
N SER A 104 -27.74 30.79 31.26
CA SER A 104 -27.69 31.09 32.69
C SER A 104 -27.64 32.59 32.97
N ALA A 105 -26.87 33.36 32.19
CA ALA A 105 -26.78 34.82 32.34
C ALA A 105 -28.10 35.50 31.96
N LEU A 106 -28.76 35.07 30.89
CA LEU A 106 -30.08 35.58 30.49
C LEU A 106 -31.14 35.32 31.57
N ASN A 107 -31.13 34.13 32.17
CA ASN A 107 -32.05 33.77 33.26
C ASN A 107 -31.78 34.53 34.56
N GLN A 108 -30.60 35.12 34.75
CA GLN A 108 -30.24 35.87 35.95
C GLN A 108 -30.57 37.37 35.84
N ILE A 109 -30.91 37.85 34.63
CA ILE A 109 -31.23 39.25 34.33
C ILE A 109 -32.77 39.48 34.23
N GLY A 110 -33.57 38.40 34.16
CA GLY A 110 -35.04 38.45 34.27
C GLY A 110 -35.52 38.15 35.68
#